data_AF-A0A7V7DUV7-F1
#
_entry.id   AF-A0A7V7DUV7-F1
#
_cell.length_a   1.000
_cell.length_b   1.000
_cell.length_c   1.000
_cell.angle_alpha   90.00
_cell.angle_beta   90.00
_cell.angle_gamma   90.00
#
_symmetry.space_group_name_H-M   'P 1'
#
loop_
_entity.id
_entity.type
_entity.pdbx_description
1 polymer ?
#
loop_
_entity_poly.entity_id
_entity_poly.type
_entity_poly.pdbx_seq_one_letter_code
_entity_poly.pdbx_strand_id
1 'polypeptide(L)' 'MKNLRKSTILKFDDAFEIVMSSISGRPLGTERVEIERALNRVLAEDVSSDIDIPPMKNPAASRRECSSSND' A
#
# COMPACT_ATOMS: atom_id res chain seq x y z
N MET A 1 -26.92 36.84 17.54
CA MET A 1 -26.45 35.53 18.04
C MET A 1 -24.95 35.46 17.80
N LYS A 2 -24.12 35.57 18.85
CA LYS A 2 -22.66 35.61 18.70
C LYS A 2 -22.12 34.18 18.64
N ASN A 3 -21.82 33.68 17.43
CA ASN A 3 -21.05 32.46 17.24
C ASN A 3 -19.60 32.73 17.61
N LEU A 4 -19.31 32.72 18.91
CA LEU A 4 -17.95 32.80 19.39
C LEU A 4 -17.33 31.41 19.19
N ARG A 5 -16.60 31.22 18.09
CA ARG A 5 -15.75 30.04 17.92
C ARG A 5 -14.70 30.09 19.03
N LYS A 6 -14.93 29.34 20.11
CA LYS A 6 -13.98 29.23 21.21
C LYS A 6 -12.73 28.54 20.67
N SER A 7 -11.69 29.32 20.42
CA SER A 7 -10.34 28.80 20.15
C SER A 7 -9.75 28.40 21.50
N THR A 8 -9.88 27.12 21.84
CA THR A 8 -9.24 26.52 23.02
C THR A 8 -7.87 26.00 22.58
N ILE A 9 -6.81 26.32 23.34
CA ILE A 9 -5.51 25.66 23.16
C ILE A 9 -5.67 24.18 23.50
N LEU A 10 -5.34 23.33 22.54
CA LEU A 10 -5.33 21.88 22.65
C LEU A 10 -3.89 21.39 22.70
N LYS A 11 -3.65 20.24 23.33
CA LYS A 11 -2.38 19.54 23.15
C LYS A 11 -2.30 19.03 21.71
N PHE A 12 -1.08 18.81 21.22
CA PHE A 12 -0.85 18.33 19.87
C PHE A 12 -1.59 17.01 19.61
N ASP A 13 -1.47 16.03 20.51
CA ASP A 13 -2.10 14.72 20.36
C ASP A 13 -3.63 14.83 20.28
N ASP A 14 -4.24 15.65 21.14
CA ASP A 14 -5.68 15.89 21.13
C ASP A 14 -6.14 16.50 19.79
N ALA A 15 -5.37 17.46 19.26
CA ALA A 15 -5.67 18.08 17.98
C ALA A 15 -5.50 17.09 16.81
N PHE A 16 -4.44 16.27 16.85
CA PHE A 16 -4.18 15.24 15.85
C PHE A 16 -5.31 14.21 15.82
N GLU A 17 -5.72 13.70 16.99
CA GLU A 17 -6.81 12.73 17.12
C GLU A 17 -8.14 13.28 16.60
N ILE A 18 -8.47 14.54 16.92
CA ILE A 18 -9.70 15.17 16.42
C ILE A 18 -9.67 15.25 14.89
N VAL A 19 -8.57 15.71 14.31
CA VAL A 19 -8.44 15.84 12.85
C VAL A 19 -8.53 14.46 12.20
N MET A 20 -7.73 13.51 12.66
CA MET A 20 -7.70 12.17 12.10
C MET A 20 -9.04 11.46 12.24
N SER A 21 -9.66 11.48 13.42
CA SER A 21 -10.97 10.88 13.65
C SER A 21 -12.07 11.49 12.77
N SER A 22 -11.96 12.77 12.43
CA SER A 22 -12.94 13.44 11.55
C SER A 22 -12.85 12.99 10.08
N ILE A 23 -11.69 12.50 9.65
CA ILE A 23 -11.42 12.11 8.25
C ILE A 23 -11.30 10.59 8.04
N SER A 24 -10.93 9.81 9.06
CA SER A 24 -10.64 8.37 8.94
C SER A 24 -11.79 7.52 8.39
N GLY A 25 -13.04 7.98 8.46
CA GLY A 25 -14.21 7.29 7.92
C GLY A 25 -14.63 7.69 6.50
N ARG A 26 -13.86 8.55 5.82
CA ARG A 26 -14.22 9.14 4.52
C ARG A 26 -13.10 8.99 3.48
N PRO A 27 -12.76 7.75 3.07
CA PRO A 27 -11.85 7.57 1.95
C PRO A 27 -12.44 8.23 0.68
N LEU A 28 -11.60 8.75 -0.19
CA LEU A 28 -11.99 9.48 -1.40
C LEU A 28 -12.64 8.58 -2.49
N GLY A 29 -12.81 7.29 -2.21
CA GLY A 29 -13.23 6.28 -3.17
C GLY A 29 -12.04 5.65 -3.91
N THR A 30 -12.34 4.75 -4.85
CA THR A 30 -11.35 4.06 -5.68
C THR A 30 -11.57 4.44 -7.13
N GLU A 31 -10.49 4.47 -7.91
CA GLU A 31 -10.55 4.71 -9.35
C GLU A 31 -9.42 3.93 -10.04
N ARG A 32 -9.60 3.62 -11.32
CA ARG A 32 -8.53 3.06 -12.15
C ARG A 32 -7.71 4.19 -12.76
N VAL A 33 -6.40 4.03 -12.73
CA VAL A 33 -5.45 4.98 -13.29
C VAL A 33 -4.43 4.25 -14.14
N GLU A 34 -3.93 4.93 -15.17
CA GLU A 34 -2.79 4.47 -15.97
C GLU A 34 -1.53 4.37 -15.11
N ILE A 35 -0.62 3.45 -15.47
CA ILE A 35 0.56 3.13 -14.65
C ILE A 35 1.49 4.33 -14.46
N GLU A 36 1.59 5.21 -15.45
CA GLU A 36 2.41 6.42 -15.40
C GLU A 36 1.89 7.45 -14.38
N ARG A 37 0.63 7.30 -13.96
CA ARG A 37 -0.04 8.16 -12.96
C ARG A 37 -0.23 7.47 -11.61
N ALA A 38 0.26 6.24 -11.46
CA ALA A 38 0.11 5.46 -10.24
C ALA A 38 1.10 5.86 -9.12
N LEU A 39 2.17 6.61 -9.44
CA LEU A 39 3.15 7.05 -8.45
C LEU A 39 2.50 7.93 -7.37
N ASN A 40 2.83 7.68 -6.09
CA ASN A 40 2.26 8.34 -4.91
C ASN A 40 0.76 8.10 -4.66
N ARG A 41 0.20 7.04 -5.24
CA ARG A 41 -1.16 6.57 -4.97
C ARG A 41 -1.12 5.41 -3.98
N VAL A 42 -2.24 5.17 -3.30
CA VAL A 42 -2.42 4.00 -2.44
C VAL A 42 -3.21 2.95 -3.22
N LEU A 43 -2.70 1.71 -3.25
CA LEU A 43 -3.42 0.59 -3.85
C LEU A 43 -4.70 0.32 -3.06
N ALA A 44 -5.82 0.24 -3.79
CA ALA A 44 -7.12 -0.05 -3.20
C ALA A 44 -7.37 -1.56 -3.03
N GLU A 45 -6.54 -2.41 -3.65
CA GLU A 45 -6.66 -3.85 -3.67
C GLU A 45 -5.27 -4.50 -3.75
N ASP A 46 -5.21 -5.78 -3.35
CA ASP A 46 -4.00 -6.59 -3.47
C ASP A 46 -3.66 -6.85 -4.94
N VAL A 47 -2.37 -6.86 -5.28
CA VAL A 47 -1.88 -7.11 -6.64
C VAL A 47 -1.08 -8.41 -6.65
N SER A 48 -1.55 -9.39 -7.42
CA SER A 48 -0.86 -10.66 -7.66
C SER A 48 -0.36 -10.73 -9.10
N SER A 49 0.80 -11.33 -9.31
CA SER A 49 1.27 -11.66 -10.66
C SER A 49 0.47 -12.84 -11.21
N ASP A 50 0.01 -12.74 -12.44
CA ASP A 50 -0.59 -13.83 -13.21
C ASP A 50 0.47 -14.72 -13.89
N ILE A 51 1.73 -14.32 -13.83
CA ILE A 51 2.88 -15.04 -14.41
C ILE A 51 3.97 -15.29 -13.36
N ASP A 52 4.69 -16.41 -13.51
CA ASP A 52 5.94 -16.65 -12.79
C ASP A 52 7.06 -15.76 -13.36
N ILE A 53 7.86 -15.13 -12.49
CA ILE A 53 8.97 -14.26 -12.89
C ILE A 53 10.27 -14.75 -12.22
N PRO A 54 11.29 -15.18 -13.00
CA PRO A 54 11.29 -15.32 -14.44
C PRO A 54 10.37 -16.47 -14.92
N PRO A 55 9.78 -16.38 -16.12
CA PRO A 55 8.86 -17.40 -16.65
C PRO A 55 9.54 -18.74 -16.98
N MET A 56 10.87 -18.80 -16.93
CA MET A 56 11.66 -20.01 -17.11
C MET A 56 12.72 -20.14 -16.01
N LYS A 57 13.10 -21.38 -15.68
CA LYS A 57 14.12 -21.70 -14.66
C LYS A 57 15.38 -20.86 -14.93
N ASN A 58 15.72 -20.00 -13.97
CA ASN A 58 16.88 -19.11 -14.08
C ASN A 58 18.17 -19.95 -14.23
N PRO A 59 18.95 -19.80 -15.32
CA PRO A 59 20.20 -20.53 -15.49
C PRO A 59 21.24 -20.17 -14.40
N ALA A 60 21.17 -19.00 -13.77
CA ALA A 60 22.02 -18.65 -12.63
C ALA A 60 21.70 -19.46 -11.36
N ALA A 61 20.49 -20.03 -11.28
CA ALA A 61 20.07 -20.92 -10.19
C ALA A 61 20.33 -22.41 -10.49
N SER A 62 20.87 -22.77 -11.65
CA SER A 62 21.20 -24.18 -11.97
C SER A 62 22.53 -24.61 -11.32
N ARG A 63 22.53 -24.69 -9.99
CA ARG A 63 23.56 -25.46 -9.26
C ARG A 63 23.24 -26.93 -9.46
N ARG A 64 23.92 -27.58 -10.41
CA ARG A 64 23.97 -29.03 -10.69
C ARG A 64 23.05 -29.90 -9.81
N GLU A 65 21.90 -30.30 -10.34
CA GLU A 65 21.27 -31.58 -9.98
C GLU A 65 22.22 -32.69 -10.50
N CYS A 66 23.25 -33.05 -9.72
CA CYS A 66 23.93 -34.31 -9.92
C CYS A 66 22.97 -35.40 -9.41
N SER A 67 22.39 -36.17 -10.33
CA SER A 67 21.64 -37.36 -10.00
C SER A 67 22.55 -38.33 -9.24
N SER A 68 22.27 -38.58 -7.96
CA SER A 68 22.77 -39.76 -7.27
C SER A 68 22.08 -40.96 -7.93
N SER A 69 22.72 -41.54 -8.93
CA SER A 69 22.46 -42.93 -9.29
C SER A 69 22.96 -43.77 -8.11
N ASN A 70 22.04 -44.31 -7.33
CA ASN A 70 22.38 -45.36 -6.36
C ASN A 70 22.60 -46.65 -7.17
N ASP A 71 23.86 -47.06 -7.29
CA ASP A 71 24.26 -48.45 -7.59
C ASP A 71 24.04 -49.35 -6.37
#